data_AF-A0A256ZGU3-F1
#
_entry.id   AF-A0A256ZGU3-F1
#
_cell.length_a   1.000
_cell.length_b   1.000
_cell.length_c   1.000
_cell.angle_alpha   90.00
_cell.angle_beta   90.00
_cell.angle_gamma   90.00
#
_symmetry.space_group_name_H-M   'P 1'
#
loop_
_entity.id
_entity.type
_entity.pdbx_description
1 polymer ?
#
loop_
_entity_poly.entity_id
_entity_poly.type
_entity_poly.pdbx_seq_one_letter_code
_entity_poly.pdbx_strand_id
1 'polypeptide(L)'
;MTLGEARYLVIDRSGREHELDLTDPEKCPPVAEDPMLKQFILSEEVGYMPHEPPAHIELMRRLELVDYEPASDVGHMRFYPKGALMKDLIADWVLGVALSLGAMVIETPTMYRADEPDIRAQAERFVEKDYKLQVGNKVLFLRFAGDFGLFRMMKDVKMSVRQLPVRVFEIAPSYRLETRRECVGLRRMRKFTMPDLHCFCKDVEQALEEFRLLTLKYAELLKGLGLDFVHAYRAEEAFYEENRDFFVKLAVELGKPTLVQLMPERKHYWALKNEFQYVDSVGKSFQLSTVQIDVEDSERYGITYVDTDGSEKGCTIVHSSPGSIERLMCAVLEEAAKMMKAGGLAMLPTWLSPTQVRVIPIADRHLDYALKVAEELVRAGIRADVDDRRRSMDWKVRMAGMEWVPYVAVVGDKEVAQGTVMVTIRAKSGPDRPYKLSMTIDELRQAVLKELEGKPRRPHYLPIRLSMRPAFR
;
A
#
# COMPACT_ATOMS: atom_id res chain seq x y z
N MET A 1 3.93 -21.16 -20.98
CA MET A 1 2.74 -20.50 -21.55
C MET A 1 3.21 -19.77 -22.79
N THR A 2 2.59 -20.06 -23.93
CA THR A 2 2.93 -19.47 -25.23
C THR A 2 2.64 -17.97 -25.22
N LEU A 3 3.70 -17.16 -25.40
CA LEU A 3 3.72 -15.69 -25.57
C LEU A 3 3.05 -15.22 -26.89
N GLY A 4 2.03 -15.92 -27.40
CA GLY A 4 1.70 -15.93 -28.83
C GLY A 4 0.54 -15.06 -29.34
N GLU A 5 -0.21 -14.33 -28.50
CA GLU A 5 -1.44 -13.65 -28.98
C GLU A 5 -1.68 -12.22 -28.48
N ALA A 6 -0.98 -11.76 -27.43
CA ALA A 6 -1.20 -10.41 -26.91
C ALA A 6 -0.32 -9.38 -27.64
N ARG A 7 -0.90 -8.25 -28.03
CA ARG A 7 -0.19 -7.08 -28.58
C ARG A 7 0.21 -6.15 -27.44
N TYR A 8 1.42 -5.60 -27.50
CA TYR A 8 1.92 -4.69 -26.48
C TYR A 8 2.26 -3.33 -27.10
N LEU A 9 1.87 -2.27 -26.41
CA LEU A 9 2.27 -0.91 -26.75
C LEU A 9 2.57 -0.10 -25.49
N VAL A 10 3.22 1.04 -25.66
CA VAL A 10 3.46 2.01 -24.59
C VAL A 10 2.87 3.35 -25.00
N ILE A 11 2.01 3.90 -24.14
CA ILE A 11 1.55 5.29 -24.24
C ILE A 11 2.58 6.15 -23.53
N ASP A 12 3.26 7.04 -24.26
CA ASP A 12 4.23 7.97 -23.68
C ASP A 12 3.55 9.11 -22.89
N ARG A 13 4.35 9.92 -22.17
CA ARG A 13 3.83 11.04 -21.35
C ARG A 13 3.09 12.12 -22.16
N SER A 14 3.27 12.15 -23.48
CA SER A 14 2.57 13.06 -24.40
C SER A 14 1.30 12.45 -25.00
N GLY A 15 1.02 11.19 -24.71
CA GLY A 15 -0.14 10.45 -25.23
C GLY A 15 0.11 9.79 -26.58
N ARG A 16 1.36 9.73 -27.07
CA ARG A 16 1.68 8.99 -28.30
C ARG A 16 1.88 7.52 -27.98
N GLU A 17 1.34 6.67 -28.84
CA GLU A 17 1.49 5.22 -28.76
C GLU A 17 2.72 4.75 -29.52
N HIS A 18 3.45 3.82 -28.91
CA HIS A 18 4.62 3.16 -29.48
C HIS A 18 4.41 1.66 -29.37
N GLU A 19 4.42 0.94 -30.49
CA GLU A 19 4.40 -0.52 -30.47
C GLU A 19 5.62 -1.06 -29.69
N LEU A 20 5.41 -2.11 -28.92
CA LEU A 20 6.43 -2.73 -28.07
C LEU A 20 6.69 -4.17 -28.50
N ASP A 21 7.89 -4.42 -29.00
CA ASP A 21 8.41 -5.76 -29.21
C ASP A 21 9.13 -6.23 -27.93
N LEU A 22 8.57 -7.23 -27.26
CA LEU A 22 9.14 -7.79 -26.03
C LEU A 22 10.49 -8.51 -26.25
N THR A 23 10.83 -8.86 -27.49
CA THR A 23 12.14 -9.48 -27.79
C THR A 23 13.28 -8.46 -27.80
N ASP A 24 12.97 -7.17 -28.01
CA ASP A 24 13.93 -6.08 -27.94
C ASP A 24 13.27 -4.80 -27.40
N PRO A 25 12.90 -4.76 -26.09
CA PRO A 25 12.12 -3.66 -25.51
C PRO A 25 12.81 -2.30 -25.60
N GLU A 26 14.14 -2.27 -25.69
CA GLU A 26 14.93 -1.03 -25.72
C GLU A 26 14.76 -0.22 -27.01
N LYS A 27 14.24 -0.84 -28.08
CA LYS A 27 13.90 -0.11 -29.31
C LYS A 27 12.70 0.83 -29.13
N CYS A 28 11.87 0.60 -28.12
CA CYS A 28 10.73 1.46 -27.80
C CYS A 28 11.25 2.69 -27.04
N PRO A 29 11.18 3.92 -27.61
CA PRO A 29 11.75 5.12 -26.97
C PRO A 29 11.29 5.36 -25.52
N PRO A 30 9.99 5.29 -25.17
CA PRO A 30 9.56 5.50 -23.78
C PRO A 30 10.11 4.45 -22.82
N VAL A 31 10.46 3.24 -23.28
CA VAL A 31 11.09 2.21 -22.46
C VAL A 31 12.58 2.51 -22.27
N ALA A 32 13.29 2.95 -23.30
CA ALA A 32 14.69 3.33 -23.21
C ALA A 32 14.93 4.53 -22.27
N GLU A 33 13.98 5.47 -22.24
CA GLU A 33 14.06 6.70 -21.45
C GLU A 33 13.61 6.56 -19.99
N ASP A 34 12.87 5.49 -19.65
CA ASP A 34 12.34 5.26 -18.30
C ASP A 34 12.91 3.95 -17.69
N PRO A 35 13.97 4.05 -16.84
CA PRO A 35 14.61 2.87 -16.26
C PRO A 35 13.68 1.98 -15.44
N MET A 36 12.64 2.55 -14.82
CA MET A 36 11.71 1.79 -14.01
C MET A 36 10.75 0.98 -14.88
N LEU A 37 10.20 1.59 -15.93
CA LEU A 37 9.39 0.89 -16.93
C LEU A 37 10.19 -0.24 -17.59
N LYS A 38 11.42 0.04 -18.00
CA LYS A 38 12.34 -0.97 -18.54
C LYS A 38 12.51 -2.14 -17.58
N GLN A 39 12.86 -1.87 -16.32
CA GLN A 39 13.08 -2.93 -15.34
C GLN A 39 11.80 -3.75 -15.09
N PHE A 40 10.63 -3.11 -15.07
CA PHE A 40 9.34 -3.79 -14.96
C PHE A 40 9.09 -4.73 -16.15
N ILE A 41 9.25 -4.27 -17.40
CA ILE A 41 9.07 -5.10 -18.59
C ILE A 41 10.02 -6.30 -18.57
N LEU A 42 11.29 -6.07 -18.21
CA LEU A 42 12.28 -7.16 -18.11
C LEU A 42 11.89 -8.18 -17.02
N SER A 43 11.40 -7.72 -15.87
CA SER A 43 11.05 -8.58 -14.74
C SER A 43 9.75 -9.35 -14.97
N GLU A 44 8.63 -8.68 -15.29
CA GLU A 44 7.33 -9.36 -15.45
C GLU A 44 7.17 -10.02 -16.82
N GLU A 45 7.46 -9.30 -17.90
CA GLU A 45 7.01 -9.70 -19.24
C GLU A 45 8.06 -10.55 -19.97
N VAL A 46 9.35 -10.31 -19.70
CA VAL A 46 10.47 -11.11 -20.24
C VAL A 46 10.90 -12.23 -19.28
N GLY A 47 10.64 -12.09 -17.98
CA GLY A 47 10.91 -13.12 -16.96
C GLY A 47 12.33 -13.09 -16.37
N TYR A 48 13.01 -11.95 -16.43
CA TYR A 48 14.30 -11.77 -15.74
C TYR A 48 14.11 -11.83 -14.22
N MET A 49 14.80 -12.75 -13.55
CA MET A 49 14.69 -12.96 -12.11
C MET A 49 16.01 -12.64 -11.40
N PRO A 50 16.05 -11.60 -10.55
CA PRO A 50 17.20 -11.32 -9.69
C PRO A 50 17.50 -12.48 -8.74
N HIS A 51 18.79 -12.72 -8.46
CA HIS A 51 19.24 -13.78 -7.55
C HIS A 51 19.31 -13.36 -6.07
N GLU A 52 19.18 -12.07 -5.77
CA GLU A 52 19.30 -11.52 -4.42
C GLU A 52 17.95 -11.59 -3.66
N PRO A 53 17.94 -11.95 -2.35
CA PRO A 53 16.73 -11.88 -1.55
C PRO A 53 16.24 -10.42 -1.38
N PRO A 54 14.92 -10.14 -1.44
CA PRO A 54 14.40 -8.79 -1.25
C PRO A 54 14.75 -8.21 0.13
N ALA A 55 15.16 -6.95 0.16
CA ALA A 55 15.70 -6.30 1.35
C ALA A 55 14.66 -6.16 2.48
N HIS A 56 13.36 -6.04 2.16
CA HIS A 56 12.32 -5.89 3.18
C HIS A 56 12.29 -7.05 4.18
N ILE A 57 12.72 -8.26 3.80
CA ILE A 57 12.74 -9.44 4.67
C ILE A 57 13.68 -9.22 5.86
N GLU A 58 14.84 -8.63 5.61
CA GLU A 58 15.78 -8.25 6.66
C GLU A 58 15.28 -7.01 7.40
N LEU A 59 14.83 -6.00 6.67
CA LEU A 59 14.45 -4.71 7.25
C LEU A 59 13.25 -4.80 8.20
N MET A 60 12.20 -5.55 7.84
CA MET A 60 11.01 -5.72 8.68
C MET A 60 11.38 -6.30 10.06
N ARG A 61 12.43 -7.13 10.07
CA ARG A 61 12.95 -7.87 11.21
C ARG A 61 13.93 -6.98 12.02
N ARG A 62 14.87 -6.32 11.34
CA ARG A 62 15.89 -5.42 11.92
C ARG A 62 15.27 -4.21 12.62
N LEU A 63 14.18 -3.68 12.08
CA LEU A 63 13.45 -2.54 12.64
C LEU A 63 12.43 -2.94 13.72
N GLU A 64 12.34 -4.22 14.05
CA GLU A 64 11.31 -4.77 14.95
C GLU A 64 9.90 -4.35 14.52
N LEU A 65 9.59 -4.44 13.22
CA LEU A 65 8.24 -4.19 12.69
C LEU A 65 7.44 -5.49 12.67
N VAL A 66 7.99 -6.50 12.00
CA VAL A 66 7.30 -7.76 11.70
C VAL A 66 8.28 -8.92 11.81
N ASP A 67 7.78 -10.07 12.25
CA ASP A 67 8.52 -11.31 12.27
C ASP A 67 7.67 -12.50 11.85
N TYR A 68 8.35 -13.60 11.53
CA TYR A 68 7.73 -14.90 11.36
C TYR A 68 7.23 -15.42 12.72
N GLU A 69 6.10 -16.12 12.72
CA GLU A 69 5.55 -16.84 13.87
C GLU A 69 5.67 -18.36 13.64
N PRO A 70 6.70 -19.04 14.19
CA PRO A 70 6.92 -20.47 13.96
C PRO A 70 5.77 -21.38 14.42
N ALA A 71 4.93 -20.91 15.35
CA ALA A 71 3.75 -21.64 15.80
C ALA A 71 2.54 -21.48 14.84
N SER A 72 2.64 -20.62 13.82
CA SER A 72 1.60 -20.36 12.84
C SER A 72 1.99 -20.86 11.46
N ASP A 73 1.02 -20.95 10.55
CA ASP A 73 1.28 -21.29 9.15
C ASP A 73 2.09 -20.20 8.42
N VAL A 74 2.77 -20.57 7.34
CA VAL A 74 3.62 -19.66 6.56
C VAL A 74 2.81 -18.47 6.03
N GLY A 75 3.40 -17.26 6.11
CA GLY A 75 2.73 -16.04 5.67
C GLY A 75 1.64 -15.54 6.63
N HIS A 76 1.51 -16.13 7.83
CA HIS A 76 0.79 -15.53 8.95
C HIS A 76 1.81 -14.91 9.90
N MET A 77 2.10 -13.63 9.69
CA MET A 77 3.16 -12.93 10.42
C MET A 77 2.68 -12.39 11.76
N ARG A 78 3.62 -12.17 12.69
CA ARG A 78 3.38 -11.38 13.92
C ARG A 78 3.91 -9.97 13.75
N PHE A 79 3.15 -9.01 14.24
CA PHE A 79 3.49 -7.59 14.20
C PHE A 79 3.87 -7.14 15.60
N TYR A 80 5.08 -6.59 15.75
CA TYR A 80 5.47 -5.90 16.97
C TYR A 80 4.80 -4.51 17.03
N PRO A 81 4.80 -3.81 18.18
CA PRO A 81 4.08 -2.54 18.31
C PRO A 81 4.42 -1.49 17.24
N LYS A 82 5.69 -1.43 16.81
CA LYS A 82 6.14 -0.52 15.73
C LYS A 82 5.50 -0.87 14.38
N GLY A 83 5.43 -2.17 14.05
CA GLY A 83 4.81 -2.63 12.80
C GLY A 83 3.29 -2.56 12.84
N ALA A 84 2.67 -2.85 13.98
CA ALA A 84 1.22 -2.71 14.18
C ALA A 84 0.78 -1.25 14.00
N LEU A 85 1.53 -0.29 14.57
CA LEU A 85 1.31 1.13 14.36
C LEU A 85 1.42 1.52 12.87
N MET A 86 2.46 1.06 12.18
CA MET A 86 2.64 1.35 10.75
C MET A 86 1.48 0.77 9.91
N LYS A 87 1.08 -0.47 10.20
CA LYS A 87 -0.05 -1.14 9.55
C LYS A 87 -1.33 -0.33 9.72
N ASP A 88 -1.63 0.10 10.94
CA ASP A 88 -2.82 0.89 11.26
C ASP A 88 -2.80 2.27 10.59
N LEU A 89 -1.65 2.95 10.54
CA LEU A 89 -1.51 4.24 9.86
C LEU A 89 -1.79 4.14 8.35
N ILE A 90 -1.32 3.07 7.70
CA ILE A 90 -1.61 2.84 6.28
C ILE A 90 -3.08 2.48 6.09
N ALA A 91 -3.66 1.67 6.99
CA ALA A 91 -5.08 1.35 6.96
C ALA A 91 -5.97 2.60 7.10
N ASP A 92 -5.63 3.50 8.03
CA ASP A 92 -6.31 4.79 8.19
C ASP A 92 -6.18 5.67 6.94
N TRP A 93 -5.02 5.63 6.25
CA TRP A 93 -4.81 6.40 5.02
C TRP A 93 -5.73 5.92 3.89
N VAL A 94 -5.78 4.60 3.71
CA VAL A 94 -6.65 3.97 2.70
C VAL A 94 -8.12 4.21 3.02
N LEU A 95 -8.53 4.06 4.29
CA LEU A 95 -9.88 4.38 4.75
C LEU A 95 -10.23 5.85 4.48
N GLY A 96 -9.32 6.77 4.77
CA GLY A 96 -9.49 8.20 4.49
C GLY A 96 -9.74 8.49 3.02
N VAL A 97 -9.03 7.80 2.11
CA VAL A 97 -9.28 7.90 0.67
C VAL A 97 -10.68 7.39 0.32
N ALA A 98 -11.09 6.22 0.82
CA ALA A 98 -12.43 5.69 0.56
C ALA A 98 -13.54 6.62 1.08
N LEU A 99 -13.40 7.16 2.29
CA LEU A 99 -14.35 8.12 2.87
C LEU A 99 -14.40 9.44 2.08
N SER A 100 -13.27 9.91 1.56
CA SER A 100 -13.23 11.11 0.70
C SER A 100 -13.99 10.94 -0.61
N LEU A 101 -14.20 9.69 -1.05
CA LEU A 101 -14.99 9.31 -2.21
C LEU A 101 -16.47 9.10 -1.85
N GLY A 102 -16.87 9.27 -0.59
CA GLY A 102 -18.23 9.00 -0.13
C GLY A 102 -18.58 7.51 -0.10
N ALA A 103 -17.58 6.63 0.01
CA ALA A 103 -17.81 5.20 0.12
C ALA A 103 -18.47 4.84 1.47
N MET A 104 -19.44 3.92 1.41
CA MET A 104 -20.04 3.31 2.59
C MET A 104 -19.09 2.23 3.12
N VAL A 105 -18.70 2.34 4.37
CA VAL A 105 -17.80 1.37 5.01
C VAL A 105 -18.61 0.23 5.60
N ILE A 106 -18.26 -1.00 5.24
CA ILE A 106 -18.90 -2.22 5.74
C ILE A 106 -17.89 -3.15 6.39
N GLU A 107 -18.39 -4.19 7.04
CA GLU A 107 -17.62 -5.32 7.54
C GLU A 107 -18.40 -6.59 7.26
N THR A 108 -17.73 -7.61 6.73
CA THR A 108 -18.36 -8.89 6.40
C THR A 108 -17.63 -10.08 7.05
N PRO A 109 -18.31 -11.24 7.23
CA PRO A 109 -17.69 -12.41 7.84
C PRO A 109 -16.41 -12.88 7.11
N THR A 110 -15.49 -13.47 7.86
CA THR A 110 -14.24 -14.03 7.32
C THR A 110 -14.38 -15.46 6.79
N MET A 111 -15.38 -16.21 7.29
CA MET A 111 -15.62 -17.60 6.91
C MET A 111 -17.00 -17.76 6.30
N TYR A 112 -17.08 -18.50 5.21
CA TYR A 112 -18.33 -18.85 4.53
C TYR A 112 -18.47 -20.34 4.41
N ARG A 113 -19.72 -20.81 4.33
CA ARG A 113 -20.00 -22.21 4.07
C ARG A 113 -19.78 -22.52 2.59
N ALA A 114 -19.03 -23.57 2.29
CA ALA A 114 -18.73 -23.97 0.92
C ALA A 114 -19.94 -24.59 0.17
N ASP A 115 -21.04 -24.87 0.88
CA ASP A 115 -22.27 -25.41 0.30
C ASP A 115 -23.30 -24.35 -0.09
N GLU A 116 -23.06 -23.08 0.22
CA GLU A 116 -23.90 -21.98 -0.24
C GLU A 116 -23.67 -21.75 -1.75
N PRO A 117 -24.72 -21.77 -2.61
CA PRO A 117 -24.55 -21.78 -4.06
C PRO A 117 -23.83 -20.56 -4.65
N ASP A 118 -24.12 -19.36 -4.16
CA ASP A 118 -23.51 -18.10 -4.59
C ASP A 118 -22.03 -18.04 -4.21
N ILE A 119 -21.72 -18.44 -2.99
CA ILE A 119 -20.36 -18.56 -2.47
C ILE A 119 -19.57 -19.60 -3.28
N ARG A 120 -20.16 -20.77 -3.56
CA ARG A 120 -19.52 -21.81 -4.36
C ARG A 120 -19.23 -21.33 -5.78
N ALA A 121 -20.22 -20.73 -6.45
CA ALA A 121 -20.07 -20.22 -7.81
C ALA A 121 -18.95 -19.19 -7.90
N GLN A 122 -18.80 -18.33 -6.89
CA GLN A 122 -17.71 -17.38 -6.82
C GLN A 122 -16.37 -18.07 -6.55
N ALA A 123 -16.31 -19.03 -5.62
CA ALA A 123 -15.09 -19.76 -5.30
C ALA A 123 -14.56 -20.60 -6.48
N GLU A 124 -15.42 -21.27 -7.24
CA GLU A 124 -15.06 -22.13 -8.38
C GLU A 124 -14.34 -21.38 -9.52
N ARG A 125 -14.51 -20.05 -9.61
CA ARG A 125 -13.79 -19.22 -10.58
C ARG A 125 -12.33 -19.00 -10.23
N PHE A 126 -11.95 -19.22 -8.98
CA PHE A 126 -10.58 -19.05 -8.51
C PHE A 126 -9.93 -20.43 -8.34
N VAL A 127 -8.71 -20.56 -8.85
CA VAL A 127 -7.91 -21.79 -8.73
C VAL A 127 -7.79 -22.15 -7.25
N GLU A 128 -8.19 -23.38 -6.87
CA GLU A 128 -8.28 -23.88 -5.50
C GLU A 128 -7.03 -23.55 -4.64
N LYS A 129 -7.08 -22.40 -3.95
CA LYS A 129 -6.07 -21.94 -2.99
C LYS A 129 -6.74 -21.51 -1.70
N ASP A 130 -7.69 -22.32 -1.23
CA ASP A 130 -8.52 -21.98 -0.07
C ASP A 130 -8.08 -22.73 1.18
N TYR A 131 -8.19 -22.05 2.32
CA TYR A 131 -8.18 -22.73 3.62
C TYR A 131 -9.57 -23.27 3.89
N LYS A 132 -9.71 -24.59 4.01
CA LYS A 132 -10.96 -25.26 4.35
C LYS A 132 -10.90 -25.77 5.80
N LEU A 133 -11.98 -25.60 6.54
CA LEU A 133 -12.16 -26.06 7.91
C LEU A 133 -13.42 -26.93 8.00
N GLN A 134 -13.27 -28.15 8.51
CA GLN A 134 -14.41 -29.01 8.81
C GLN A 134 -15.00 -28.64 10.17
N VAL A 135 -16.27 -28.27 10.21
CA VAL A 135 -17.02 -27.97 11.45
C VAL A 135 -18.28 -28.83 11.48
N GLY A 136 -18.24 -29.90 12.26
CA GLY A 136 -19.31 -30.91 12.27
C GLY A 136 -19.46 -31.54 10.89
N ASN A 137 -20.66 -31.41 10.30
CA ASN A 137 -20.96 -31.87 8.93
C ASN A 137 -20.78 -30.80 7.85
N LYS A 138 -20.32 -29.59 8.20
CA LYS A 138 -20.14 -28.48 7.26
C LYS A 138 -18.67 -28.24 6.95
N VAL A 139 -18.39 -27.87 5.71
CA VAL A 139 -17.09 -27.32 5.29
C VAL A 139 -17.23 -25.80 5.24
N LEU A 140 -16.43 -25.12 6.02
CA LEU A 140 -16.22 -23.67 5.91
C LEU A 140 -14.93 -23.41 5.14
N PHE A 141 -14.82 -22.27 4.48
CA PHE A 141 -13.52 -21.78 4.00
C PHE A 141 -13.28 -20.32 4.42
N LEU A 142 -12.01 -19.96 4.53
CA LEU A 142 -11.60 -18.57 4.75
C LEU A 142 -11.63 -17.81 3.42
N ARG A 143 -12.30 -16.65 3.40
CA ARG A 143 -12.38 -15.80 2.19
C ARG A 143 -11.00 -15.39 1.69
N PHE A 144 -10.82 -15.32 0.36
CA PHE A 144 -9.61 -14.81 -0.28
C PHE A 144 -9.74 -13.38 -0.86
N ALA A 145 -10.95 -12.82 -0.79
CA ALA A 145 -11.32 -11.48 -1.23
C ALA A 145 -12.58 -10.99 -0.47
N GLY A 146 -12.82 -9.67 -0.43
CA GLY A 146 -14.00 -9.08 0.21
C GLY A 146 -15.32 -9.37 -0.53
N ASP A 147 -15.24 -9.67 -1.83
CA ASP A 147 -16.38 -9.81 -2.74
C ASP A 147 -17.43 -10.82 -2.24
N PHE A 148 -17.03 -11.89 -1.54
CA PHE A 148 -17.95 -12.90 -0.99
C PHE A 148 -19.02 -12.32 -0.09
N GLY A 149 -18.62 -11.47 0.86
CA GLY A 149 -19.55 -10.86 1.79
C GLY A 149 -20.30 -9.70 1.18
N LEU A 150 -19.56 -8.86 0.45
CA LEU A 150 -20.10 -7.67 -0.18
C LEU A 150 -21.22 -8.02 -1.16
N PHE A 151 -21.01 -8.97 -2.07
CA PHE A 151 -21.98 -9.28 -3.11
C PHE A 151 -23.28 -9.82 -2.53
N ARG A 152 -23.18 -10.63 -1.46
CA ARG A 152 -24.35 -11.09 -0.71
C ARG A 152 -25.10 -9.94 -0.04
N MET A 153 -24.39 -8.98 0.58
CA MET A 153 -25.04 -7.80 1.14
C MET A 153 -25.72 -6.96 0.05
N MET A 154 -25.03 -6.71 -1.06
CA MET A 154 -25.51 -5.84 -2.14
C MET A 154 -26.68 -6.44 -2.92
N LYS A 155 -26.80 -7.77 -2.97
CA LYS A 155 -27.97 -8.47 -3.50
C LYS A 155 -29.27 -8.11 -2.76
N ASP A 156 -29.19 -7.83 -1.46
CA ASP A 156 -30.35 -7.49 -0.64
C ASP A 156 -30.65 -5.97 -0.63
N VAL A 157 -29.76 -5.15 -1.22
CA VAL A 157 -29.90 -3.70 -1.28
C VAL A 157 -30.78 -3.30 -2.45
N LYS A 158 -31.81 -2.50 -2.18
CA LYS A 158 -32.61 -1.85 -3.22
C LYS A 158 -31.93 -0.57 -3.68
N MET A 159 -31.36 -0.58 -4.87
CA MET A 159 -30.72 0.59 -5.48
C MET A 159 -31.65 1.26 -6.50
N SER A 160 -31.55 2.58 -6.63
CA SER A 160 -32.14 3.36 -7.71
C SER A 160 -31.03 3.97 -8.56
N VAL A 161 -31.27 4.13 -9.87
CA VAL A 161 -30.34 4.80 -10.80
C VAL A 161 -29.88 6.18 -10.30
N ARG A 162 -30.72 6.89 -9.54
CA ARG A 162 -30.40 8.22 -8.96
C ARG A 162 -29.32 8.18 -7.88
N GLN A 163 -29.06 7.00 -7.31
CA GLN A 163 -28.06 6.80 -6.27
C GLN A 163 -26.71 6.34 -6.84
N LEU A 164 -26.66 5.95 -8.13
CA LEU A 164 -25.45 5.45 -8.76
C LEU A 164 -24.49 6.61 -9.15
N PRO A 165 -23.17 6.45 -8.97
CA PRO A 165 -22.50 5.23 -8.55
C PRO A 165 -22.55 5.04 -7.02
N VAL A 166 -22.91 3.82 -6.59
CA VAL A 166 -22.84 3.43 -5.17
C VAL A 166 -21.45 2.87 -4.89
N ARG A 167 -20.75 3.44 -3.92
CA ARG A 167 -19.39 3.03 -3.53
C ARG A 167 -19.41 2.33 -2.18
N VAL A 168 -18.81 1.15 -2.09
CA VAL A 168 -18.74 0.35 -0.86
C VAL A 168 -17.29 -0.04 -0.60
N PHE A 169 -16.87 0.04 0.66
CA PHE A 169 -15.48 -0.19 1.06
C PHE A 169 -15.39 -1.12 2.27
N GLU A 170 -14.47 -2.07 2.25
CA GLU A 170 -14.14 -2.95 3.38
C GLU A 170 -12.62 -3.07 3.53
N ILE A 171 -12.13 -3.00 4.78
CA ILE A 171 -10.79 -3.49 5.12
C ILE A 171 -10.92 -4.97 5.44
N ALA A 172 -10.76 -5.83 4.44
CA ALA A 172 -11.08 -7.24 4.48
C ALA A 172 -9.85 -8.13 4.78
N PRO A 173 -9.77 -8.77 5.97
CA PRO A 173 -8.86 -9.90 6.18
C PRO A 173 -9.11 -11.00 5.16
N SER A 174 -8.07 -11.36 4.41
CA SER A 174 -8.14 -12.27 3.28
C SER A 174 -7.04 -13.32 3.35
N TYR A 175 -7.34 -14.51 2.83
CA TYR A 175 -6.53 -15.70 2.98
C TYR A 175 -6.35 -16.41 1.65
N ARG A 176 -5.11 -16.68 1.26
CA ARG A 176 -4.78 -17.46 0.05
C ARG A 176 -3.76 -18.53 0.42
N LEU A 177 -4.06 -19.79 0.15
CA LEU A 177 -3.20 -20.94 0.43
C LEU A 177 -2.06 -21.03 -0.59
N GLU A 178 -1.24 -19.98 -0.66
CA GLU A 178 -0.06 -19.92 -1.52
C GLU A 178 0.93 -21.04 -1.14
N THR A 179 1.67 -21.60 -2.08
CA THR A 179 2.71 -22.58 -1.72
C THR A 179 3.79 -21.91 -0.85
N ARG A 180 4.50 -22.71 -0.04
CA ARG A 180 5.60 -22.19 0.81
C ARG A 180 6.68 -21.46 0.00
N ARG A 181 6.92 -21.87 -1.25
CA ARG A 181 7.88 -21.25 -2.17
C ARG A 181 7.39 -19.92 -2.73
N GLU A 182 6.08 -19.74 -2.86
CA GLU A 182 5.47 -18.48 -3.31
C GLU A 182 5.45 -17.41 -2.20
N CYS A 183 5.45 -17.81 -0.93
CA CYS A 183 5.43 -16.89 0.19
C CYS A 183 6.77 -16.16 0.32
N VAL A 184 6.74 -14.82 0.30
CA VAL A 184 7.94 -13.98 0.42
C VAL A 184 7.63 -12.78 1.30
N GLY A 185 8.14 -12.82 2.55
CA GLY A 185 8.05 -11.72 3.51
C GLY A 185 6.67 -11.06 3.55
N LEU A 186 6.64 -9.74 3.38
CA LEU A 186 5.41 -8.95 3.31
C LEU A 186 4.85 -8.84 1.88
N ARG A 187 5.66 -9.17 0.86
CA ARG A 187 5.28 -9.07 -0.56
C ARG A 187 4.20 -10.08 -0.95
N ARG A 188 4.29 -11.31 -0.46
CA ARG A 188 3.33 -12.39 -0.75
C ARG A 188 3.15 -13.27 0.47
N MET A 189 1.96 -13.22 1.04
CA MET A 189 1.59 -13.87 2.29
C MET A 189 0.35 -14.73 2.11
N ARG A 190 0.13 -15.67 3.02
CA ARG A 190 -1.12 -16.45 3.04
C ARG A 190 -2.26 -15.76 3.77
N LYS A 191 -1.99 -14.90 4.76
CA LYS A 191 -2.98 -14.05 5.43
C LYS A 191 -2.56 -12.60 5.22
N PHE A 192 -3.42 -11.78 4.64
CA PHE A 192 -3.17 -10.37 4.38
C PHE A 192 -4.44 -9.56 4.61
N THR A 193 -4.29 -8.24 4.67
CA THR A 193 -5.41 -7.32 4.88
C THR A 193 -5.63 -6.56 3.58
N MET A 194 -6.73 -6.84 2.88
CA MET A 194 -7.06 -6.23 1.60
C MET A 194 -8.09 -5.12 1.80
N PRO A 195 -7.73 -3.85 1.56
CA PRO A 195 -8.73 -2.81 1.42
C PRO A 195 -9.38 -2.95 0.04
N ASP A 196 -10.64 -3.33 0.00
CA ASP A 196 -11.42 -3.47 -1.22
C ASP A 196 -12.45 -2.36 -1.32
N LEU A 197 -12.51 -1.71 -2.48
CA LEU A 197 -13.51 -0.70 -2.84
C LEU A 197 -14.20 -1.12 -4.12
N HIS A 198 -15.53 -1.21 -4.07
CA HIS A 198 -16.37 -1.55 -5.20
C HIS A 198 -17.31 -0.40 -5.53
N CYS A 199 -17.38 -0.03 -6.82
CA CYS A 199 -18.37 0.92 -7.32
C CYS A 199 -19.40 0.20 -8.19
N PHE A 200 -20.67 0.33 -7.84
CA PHE A 200 -21.79 -0.15 -8.65
C PHE A 200 -22.27 1.00 -9.52
N CYS A 201 -22.09 0.86 -10.84
CA CYS A 201 -22.33 1.90 -11.84
C CYS A 201 -23.52 1.52 -12.73
N LYS A 202 -24.22 2.51 -13.26
CA LYS A 202 -25.40 2.31 -14.12
C LYS A 202 -25.04 1.73 -15.50
N ASP A 203 -23.86 2.07 -16.01
CA ASP A 203 -23.36 1.74 -17.36
C ASP A 203 -21.82 1.81 -17.40
N VAL A 204 -21.24 1.48 -18.56
CA VAL A 204 -19.79 1.49 -18.80
C VAL A 204 -19.21 2.91 -18.77
N GLU A 205 -19.96 3.93 -19.21
CA GLU A 205 -19.52 5.33 -19.18
C GLU A 205 -19.25 5.78 -17.74
N GLN A 206 -20.22 5.59 -16.84
CA GLN A 206 -20.04 5.88 -15.42
C GLN A 206 -18.94 5.01 -14.77
N ALA A 207 -18.77 3.76 -15.22
CA ALA A 207 -17.69 2.90 -14.74
C ALA A 207 -16.30 3.42 -15.16
N LEU A 208 -16.15 3.98 -16.37
CA LEU A 208 -14.90 4.62 -16.81
C LEU A 208 -14.59 5.89 -16.00
N GLU A 209 -15.61 6.69 -15.63
CA GLU A 209 -15.45 7.83 -14.72
C GLU A 209 -14.92 7.40 -13.34
N GLU A 210 -15.53 6.38 -12.74
CA GLU A 210 -15.09 5.80 -11.47
C GLU A 210 -13.69 5.20 -11.58
N PHE A 211 -13.42 4.47 -12.67
CA PHE A 211 -12.11 3.88 -12.93
C PHE A 211 -11.01 4.94 -12.96
N ARG A 212 -11.25 6.04 -13.67
CA ARG A 212 -10.32 7.18 -13.74
C ARG A 212 -10.11 7.80 -12.35
N LEU A 213 -11.20 8.09 -11.64
CA LEU A 213 -11.17 8.69 -10.30
C LEU A 213 -10.35 7.85 -9.32
N LEU A 214 -10.62 6.54 -9.27
CA LEU A 214 -9.92 5.59 -8.39
C LEU A 214 -8.44 5.47 -8.77
N THR A 215 -8.12 5.39 -10.06
CA THR A 215 -6.74 5.34 -10.55
C THR A 215 -5.94 6.55 -10.07
N LEU A 216 -6.47 7.77 -10.24
CA LEU A 216 -5.80 9.00 -9.78
C LEU A 216 -5.67 9.06 -8.25
N LYS A 217 -6.71 8.64 -7.51
CA LYS A 217 -6.68 8.60 -6.04
C LYS A 217 -5.66 7.61 -5.50
N TYR A 218 -5.51 6.47 -6.15
CA TYR A 218 -4.51 5.48 -5.77
C TYR A 218 -3.09 5.96 -6.13
N ALA A 219 -2.91 6.69 -7.24
CA ALA A 219 -1.63 7.34 -7.55
C ALA A 219 -1.25 8.38 -6.48
N GLU A 220 -2.20 9.22 -6.04
CA GLU A 220 -2.02 10.16 -4.92
C GLU A 220 -1.67 9.44 -3.61
N LEU A 221 -2.36 8.32 -3.33
CA LEU A 221 -2.12 7.49 -2.15
C LEU A 221 -0.69 6.95 -2.13
N LEU A 222 -0.24 6.34 -3.24
CA LEU A 222 1.11 5.78 -3.38
C LEU A 222 2.18 6.87 -3.27
N LYS A 223 1.98 8.02 -3.92
CA LYS A 223 2.87 9.18 -3.76
C LYS A 223 2.92 9.67 -2.30
N GLY A 224 1.80 9.63 -1.59
CA GLY A 224 1.72 9.94 -0.16
C GLY A 224 2.49 8.97 0.76
N LEU A 225 2.73 7.75 0.30
CA LEU A 225 3.61 6.76 0.94
C LEU A 225 5.09 6.93 0.54
N GLY A 226 5.39 7.89 -0.34
CA GLY A 226 6.73 8.08 -0.92
C GLY A 226 7.09 7.02 -1.95
N LEU A 227 6.09 6.35 -2.54
CA LEU A 227 6.29 5.29 -3.51
C LEU A 227 6.19 5.84 -4.92
N ASP A 228 7.11 5.39 -5.77
CA ASP A 228 7.02 5.54 -7.21
C ASP A 228 6.62 4.21 -7.86
N PHE A 229 5.99 4.27 -9.04
CA PHE A 229 5.36 3.11 -9.67
C PHE A 229 5.46 3.16 -11.20
N VAL A 230 5.34 1.98 -11.80
CA VAL A 230 5.05 1.79 -13.22
C VAL A 230 3.55 1.56 -13.37
N HIS A 231 2.97 2.17 -14.40
CA HIS A 231 1.56 2.04 -14.70
C HIS A 231 1.36 1.11 -15.89
N ALA A 232 0.41 0.18 -15.77
CA ALA A 232 0.09 -0.76 -16.84
C ALA A 232 -1.43 -0.95 -16.97
N TYR A 233 -1.89 -1.05 -18.22
CA TYR A 233 -3.21 -1.52 -18.58
C TYR A 233 -3.14 -2.95 -19.12
N ARG A 234 -4.10 -3.78 -18.73
CA ARG A 234 -4.42 -5.03 -19.41
C ARG A 234 -5.86 -4.89 -19.88
N ALA A 235 -6.11 -5.02 -21.18
CA ALA A 235 -7.41 -4.77 -21.77
C ALA A 235 -7.72 -5.75 -22.91
N GLU A 236 -9.00 -5.99 -23.13
CA GLU A 236 -9.49 -6.56 -24.40
C GLU A 236 -9.24 -5.56 -25.54
N GLU A 237 -8.71 -6.04 -26.67
CA GLU A 237 -8.34 -5.15 -27.79
C GLU A 237 -9.55 -4.37 -28.32
N ALA A 238 -10.70 -5.02 -28.48
CA ALA A 238 -11.94 -4.35 -28.91
C ALA A 238 -12.36 -3.23 -27.95
N PHE A 239 -12.28 -3.47 -26.64
CA PHE A 239 -12.61 -2.47 -25.61
C PHE A 239 -11.64 -1.28 -25.66
N TYR A 240 -10.35 -1.56 -25.87
CA TYR A 240 -9.33 -0.53 -26.05
C TYR A 240 -9.62 0.34 -27.27
N GLU A 241 -9.87 -0.25 -28.43
CA GLU A 241 -10.10 0.49 -29.68
C GLU A 241 -11.37 1.36 -29.60
N GLU A 242 -12.44 0.87 -28.97
CA GLU A 242 -13.66 1.65 -28.74
C GLU A 242 -13.44 2.83 -27.78
N ASN A 243 -12.54 2.69 -26.81
CA ASN A 243 -12.31 3.66 -25.74
C ASN A 243 -10.92 4.31 -25.78
N ARG A 244 -10.22 4.28 -26.92
CA ARG A 244 -8.78 4.60 -27.03
C ARG A 244 -8.42 5.97 -26.44
N ASP A 245 -9.27 6.98 -26.68
CA ASP A 245 -9.11 8.33 -26.14
C ASP A 245 -9.07 8.37 -24.60
N PHE A 246 -9.82 7.50 -23.92
CA PHE A 246 -9.83 7.40 -22.47
C PHE A 246 -8.47 6.93 -21.94
N PHE A 247 -7.92 5.86 -22.53
CA PHE A 247 -6.63 5.29 -22.14
C PHE A 247 -5.50 6.31 -22.27
N VAL A 248 -5.46 7.00 -23.41
CA VAL A 248 -4.47 8.04 -23.71
C VAL A 248 -4.60 9.21 -22.73
N LYS A 249 -5.81 9.74 -22.53
CA LYS A 249 -6.04 10.87 -21.61
C LYS A 249 -5.61 10.52 -20.19
N LEU A 250 -6.00 9.36 -19.67
CA LEU A 250 -5.63 8.95 -18.31
C LEU A 250 -4.13 8.69 -18.14
N ALA A 251 -3.45 8.13 -19.15
CA ALA A 251 -1.98 7.99 -19.12
C ALA A 251 -1.27 9.35 -19.06
N VAL A 252 -1.75 10.35 -19.83
CA VAL A 252 -1.24 11.72 -19.81
C VAL A 252 -1.50 12.40 -18.47
N GLU A 253 -2.70 12.25 -17.90
CA GLU A 253 -3.04 12.82 -16.59
C GLU A 253 -2.20 12.25 -15.45
N LEU A 254 -1.86 10.95 -15.50
CA LEU A 254 -0.92 10.33 -14.56
C LEU A 254 0.51 10.84 -14.75
N GLY A 255 0.85 11.38 -15.92
CA GLY A 255 2.19 11.88 -16.24
C GLY A 255 3.26 10.79 -16.31
N LYS A 256 2.86 9.55 -16.59
CA LYS A 256 3.73 8.36 -16.59
C LYS A 256 3.61 7.61 -17.92
N PRO A 257 4.73 7.09 -18.47
CA PRO A 257 4.63 6.16 -19.57
C PRO A 257 3.87 4.91 -19.09
N THR A 258 2.93 4.45 -19.90
CA THR A 258 1.99 3.40 -19.52
C THR A 258 2.13 2.22 -20.46
N LEU A 259 2.45 1.05 -19.91
CA LEU A 259 2.40 -0.19 -20.68
C LEU A 259 0.94 -0.56 -20.95
N VAL A 260 0.63 -1.03 -22.16
CA VAL A 260 -0.68 -1.57 -22.50
C VAL A 260 -0.48 -2.95 -23.11
N GLN A 261 -1.11 -3.94 -22.48
CA GLN A 261 -1.25 -5.29 -23.01
C GLN A 261 -2.67 -5.46 -23.54
N LEU A 262 -2.79 -5.66 -24.85
CA LEU A 262 -4.03 -5.91 -25.55
C LEU A 262 -4.19 -7.40 -25.82
N MET A 263 -5.29 -7.96 -25.34
CA MET A 263 -5.64 -9.36 -25.57
C MET A 263 -6.72 -9.45 -26.65
N PRO A 264 -6.56 -10.31 -27.67
CA PRO A 264 -7.51 -10.40 -28.78
C PRO A 264 -8.86 -10.99 -28.34
N GLU A 265 -8.85 -11.84 -27.32
CA GLU A 265 -10.06 -12.39 -26.71
C GLU A 265 -10.02 -12.20 -25.19
N ARG A 266 -11.20 -11.99 -24.61
CA ARG A 266 -11.38 -11.88 -23.16
C ARG A 266 -11.16 -13.24 -22.49
N LYS A 267 -10.04 -13.40 -21.79
CA LYS A 267 -9.70 -14.62 -21.02
C LYS A 267 -10.05 -14.51 -19.52
N HIS A 268 -10.51 -13.34 -19.07
CA HIS A 268 -10.84 -13.03 -17.66
C HIS A 268 -12.21 -12.34 -17.56
N TYR A 269 -12.81 -12.29 -16.37
CA TYR A 269 -14.13 -11.66 -16.16
C TYR A 269 -14.15 -10.13 -16.38
N TRP A 270 -12.98 -9.47 -16.43
CA TRP A 270 -12.85 -8.03 -16.60
C TRP A 270 -12.54 -7.63 -18.05
N ALA A 271 -13.07 -6.48 -18.49
CA ALA A 271 -12.78 -5.90 -19.81
C ALA A 271 -11.53 -5.01 -19.80
N LEU A 272 -11.27 -4.35 -18.66
CA LEU A 272 -10.15 -3.45 -18.45
C LEU A 272 -9.62 -3.59 -17.02
N LYS A 273 -8.31 -3.74 -16.89
CA LYS A 273 -7.58 -3.74 -15.63
C LYS A 273 -6.46 -2.69 -15.64
N ASN A 274 -6.51 -1.80 -14.66
CA ASN A 274 -5.43 -0.94 -14.21
C ASN A 274 -4.51 -1.70 -13.25
N GLU A 275 -3.20 -1.52 -13.38
CA GLU A 275 -2.21 -2.01 -12.44
C GLU A 275 -1.18 -0.93 -12.12
N PHE A 276 -0.94 -0.69 -10.83
CA PHE A 276 0.30 -0.03 -10.37
C PHE A 276 1.29 -1.08 -9.93
N GLN A 277 2.41 -1.13 -10.64
CA GLN A 277 3.47 -2.09 -10.48
C GLN A 277 4.65 -1.41 -9.77
N TYR A 278 5.18 -2.07 -8.76
CA TYR A 278 6.33 -1.58 -8.00
C TYR A 278 7.54 -2.46 -8.27
N VAL A 279 8.66 -1.84 -8.63
CA VAL A 279 9.95 -2.51 -8.78
C VAL A 279 10.70 -2.41 -7.44
N ASP A 280 11.05 -3.54 -6.85
CA ASP A 280 11.75 -3.61 -5.56
C ASP A 280 13.25 -3.26 -5.67
N SER A 281 13.95 -3.24 -4.53
CA SER A 281 15.36 -2.83 -4.48
C SER A 281 16.32 -3.81 -5.17
N VAL A 282 15.85 -4.99 -5.58
CA VAL A 282 16.64 -5.98 -6.33
C VAL A 282 16.21 -6.06 -7.80
N GLY A 283 15.23 -5.25 -8.22
CA GLY A 283 14.76 -5.18 -9.60
C GLY A 283 13.59 -6.13 -9.92
N LYS A 284 12.98 -6.78 -8.92
CA LYS A 284 11.80 -7.62 -9.12
C LYS A 284 10.52 -6.79 -8.92
N SER A 285 9.57 -6.97 -9.82
CA SER A 285 8.28 -6.31 -9.74
C SER A 285 7.22 -7.07 -8.95
N PHE A 286 6.24 -6.34 -8.44
CA PHE A 286 4.99 -6.87 -7.95
C PHE A 286 3.88 -5.82 -8.00
N GLN A 287 2.65 -6.28 -8.20
CA GLN A 287 1.48 -5.42 -8.26
C GLN A 287 1.13 -4.88 -6.85
N LEU A 288 1.04 -3.57 -6.74
CA LEU A 288 0.49 -2.88 -5.56
C LEU A 288 -1.02 -2.75 -5.68
N SER A 289 -1.50 -2.05 -6.68
CA SER A 289 -2.90 -1.61 -6.79
C SER A 289 -3.57 -2.16 -8.04
N THR A 290 -4.90 -2.30 -8.00
CA THR A 290 -5.75 -2.51 -9.18
C THR A 290 -6.98 -1.63 -9.16
N VAL A 291 -7.46 -1.32 -10.36
CA VAL A 291 -8.83 -0.92 -10.66
C VAL A 291 -9.27 -1.76 -11.84
N GLN A 292 -10.43 -2.41 -11.79
CA GLN A 292 -10.89 -3.37 -12.79
C GLN A 292 -12.35 -3.10 -13.10
N ILE A 293 -12.70 -3.05 -14.39
CA ILE A 293 -14.10 -2.98 -14.82
C ILE A 293 -14.57 -4.41 -15.11
N ASP A 294 -15.45 -4.88 -14.25
CA ASP A 294 -16.24 -6.09 -14.48
C ASP A 294 -17.53 -5.70 -15.18
N VAL A 295 -17.64 -6.14 -16.43
CA VAL A 295 -18.84 -5.95 -17.27
C VAL A 295 -19.72 -7.18 -17.27
N GLU A 296 -19.30 -8.25 -16.58
CA GLU A 296 -20.05 -9.47 -16.44
C GLU A 296 -20.75 -9.50 -15.06
N ASP A 297 -21.91 -10.13 -15.03
CA ASP A 297 -22.40 -10.84 -13.85
C ASP A 297 -22.98 -10.10 -12.65
N SER A 298 -23.15 -8.77 -12.63
CA SER A 298 -23.94 -8.15 -11.56
C SER A 298 -25.33 -8.78 -11.41
N GLU A 299 -26.03 -9.01 -12.53
CA GLU A 299 -27.33 -9.71 -12.56
C GLU A 299 -27.23 -11.17 -12.12
N ARG A 300 -26.11 -11.84 -12.40
CA ARG A 300 -25.89 -13.24 -11.96
C ARG A 300 -25.75 -13.34 -10.45
N TYR A 301 -25.19 -12.31 -9.82
CA TYR A 301 -25.15 -12.20 -8.36
C TYR A 301 -26.46 -11.65 -7.76
N GLY A 302 -27.43 -11.26 -8.61
CA GLY A 302 -28.69 -10.64 -8.21
C GLY A 302 -28.53 -9.20 -7.73
N ILE A 303 -27.48 -8.51 -8.17
CA ILE A 303 -27.20 -7.12 -7.82
C ILE A 303 -27.76 -6.24 -8.94
N THR A 304 -28.89 -5.59 -8.65
CA THR A 304 -29.63 -4.77 -9.63
C THR A 304 -29.98 -3.40 -9.06
N TYR A 305 -30.36 -2.48 -9.95
CA TYR A 305 -30.97 -1.20 -9.60
C TYR A 305 -32.26 -0.98 -10.37
N VAL A 306 -33.14 -0.14 -9.81
CA VAL A 306 -34.36 0.32 -10.47
C VAL A 306 -34.06 1.58 -11.29
N ASP A 307 -34.30 1.52 -12.59
CA ASP A 307 -34.13 2.63 -13.51
C ASP A 307 -35.33 3.61 -13.48
N THR A 308 -35.22 4.73 -14.18
CA THR A 308 -36.22 5.79 -14.26
C THR A 308 -37.58 5.34 -14.80
N ASP A 309 -37.60 4.29 -15.62
CA ASP A 309 -38.81 3.66 -16.17
C ASP A 309 -39.42 2.59 -15.24
N GLY A 310 -38.79 2.33 -14.09
CA GLY A 310 -39.19 1.30 -13.13
C GLY A 310 -38.68 -0.11 -13.45
N SER A 311 -37.92 -0.29 -14.54
CA SER A 311 -37.28 -1.57 -14.85
C SER A 311 -36.11 -1.87 -13.91
N GLU A 312 -35.88 -3.14 -13.61
CA GLU A 312 -34.67 -3.59 -12.90
C GLU A 312 -33.57 -3.91 -13.92
N LYS A 313 -32.36 -3.39 -13.69
CA LYS A 313 -31.18 -3.58 -14.54
C LYS A 313 -29.96 -3.96 -13.71
N GLY A 314 -29.05 -4.75 -14.29
CA GLY A 314 -27.72 -4.98 -13.72
C GLY A 314 -26.84 -3.74 -13.68
N CYS A 315 -25.85 -3.75 -12.78
CA CYS A 315 -24.80 -2.75 -12.70
C CYS A 315 -23.56 -3.15 -13.52
N THR A 316 -22.76 -2.16 -13.92
CA THR A 316 -21.33 -2.37 -14.22
C THR A 316 -20.55 -2.21 -12.91
N ILE A 317 -19.69 -3.17 -12.55
CA ILE A 317 -18.98 -3.14 -11.28
C ILE A 317 -17.53 -2.73 -11.50
N VAL A 318 -17.05 -1.71 -10.79
CA VAL A 318 -15.62 -1.38 -10.72
C VAL A 318 -15.05 -1.96 -9.43
N HIS A 319 -14.19 -2.97 -9.56
CA HIS A 319 -13.47 -3.60 -8.45
C HIS A 319 -12.12 -2.94 -8.29
N SER A 320 -11.78 -2.51 -7.08
CA SER A 320 -10.53 -1.81 -6.87
C SER A 320 -9.93 -2.06 -5.51
N SER A 321 -8.60 -2.03 -5.46
CA SER A 321 -7.84 -2.04 -4.22
C SER A 321 -6.55 -1.27 -4.42
N PRO A 322 -6.15 -0.38 -3.49
CA PRO A 322 -4.84 0.25 -3.53
C PRO A 322 -3.69 -0.73 -3.19
N GLY A 323 -4.03 -1.97 -2.82
CA GLY A 323 -3.11 -3.02 -2.43
C GLY A 323 -3.27 -3.42 -0.97
N SER A 324 -2.86 -4.65 -0.65
CA SER A 324 -2.88 -5.09 0.73
C SER A 324 -1.98 -4.21 1.59
N ILE A 325 -2.40 -3.95 2.82
CA ILE A 325 -1.67 -3.08 3.75
C ILE A 325 -0.21 -3.56 3.91
N GLU A 326 -0.02 -4.88 3.96
CA GLU A 326 1.30 -5.47 4.08
C GLU A 326 2.16 -5.32 2.81
N ARG A 327 1.57 -5.34 1.61
CA ARG A 327 2.31 -5.03 0.37
C ARG A 327 2.71 -3.56 0.31
N LEU A 328 1.88 -2.65 0.79
CA LEU A 328 2.24 -1.24 0.91
C LEU A 328 3.39 -1.05 1.90
N MET A 329 3.37 -1.74 3.06
CA MET A 329 4.50 -1.78 3.99
C MET A 329 5.76 -2.36 3.35
N CYS A 330 5.63 -3.43 2.56
CA CYS A 330 6.74 -4.02 1.80
C CYS A 330 7.40 -2.96 0.90
N ALA A 331 6.61 -2.26 0.09
CA ALA A 331 7.12 -1.24 -0.82
C ALA A 331 7.80 -0.08 -0.09
N VAL A 332 7.26 0.38 1.05
CA VAL A 332 7.90 1.42 1.88
C VAL A 332 9.28 0.98 2.38
N LEU A 333 9.43 -0.28 2.78
CA LEU A 333 10.73 -0.83 3.21
C LEU A 333 11.70 -1.01 2.05
N GLU A 334 11.23 -1.46 0.89
CA GLU A 334 12.05 -1.56 -0.32
C GLU A 334 12.51 -0.18 -0.80
N GLU A 335 11.70 0.86 -0.65
CA GLU A 335 12.09 2.23 -1.01
C GLU A 335 13.21 2.75 -0.10
N ALA A 336 13.11 2.48 1.20
CA ALA A 336 14.20 2.75 2.13
C ALA A 336 15.48 1.96 1.76
N ALA A 337 15.34 0.70 1.30
CA ALA A 337 16.48 -0.09 0.83
C ALA A 337 17.13 0.50 -0.44
N LYS A 338 16.33 1.03 -1.39
CA LYS A 338 16.85 1.74 -2.56
C LYS A 338 17.66 2.98 -2.15
N MET A 339 17.19 3.74 -1.16
CA MET A 339 17.96 4.86 -0.61
C MET A 339 19.34 4.41 -0.10
N MET A 340 19.42 3.26 0.60
CA MET A 340 20.70 2.69 1.04
C MET A 340 21.58 2.26 -0.13
N LYS A 341 21.02 1.58 -1.14
CA LYS A 341 21.76 1.16 -2.33
C LYS A 341 22.30 2.36 -3.14
N ALA A 342 21.58 3.47 -3.15
CA ALA A 342 22.03 4.74 -3.74
C ALA A 342 23.06 5.49 -2.88
N GLY A 343 23.51 4.92 -1.75
CA GLY A 343 24.46 5.53 -0.83
C GLY A 343 23.85 6.61 0.08
N GLY A 344 22.53 6.73 0.14
CA GLY A 344 21.81 7.65 1.02
C GLY A 344 21.45 7.05 2.38
N LEU A 345 20.85 7.88 3.25
CA LEU A 345 20.32 7.43 4.54
C LEU A 345 18.88 6.92 4.37
N ALA A 346 18.68 5.60 4.52
CA ALA A 346 17.32 5.03 4.55
C ALA A 346 16.42 5.74 5.56
N MET A 347 15.20 6.06 5.18
CA MET A 347 14.21 6.57 6.12
C MET A 347 12.81 6.14 5.70
N LEU A 348 11.93 6.08 6.69
CA LEU A 348 10.49 6.00 6.44
C LEU A 348 9.94 7.42 6.30
N PRO A 349 8.83 7.63 5.57
CA PRO A 349 8.07 8.87 5.67
C PRO A 349 7.77 9.17 7.14
N THR A 350 7.98 10.42 7.59
CA THR A 350 7.87 10.78 9.01
C THR A 350 6.51 10.43 9.60
N TRP A 351 5.44 10.54 8.83
CA TRP A 351 4.10 10.15 9.29
C TRP A 351 3.93 8.64 9.51
N LEU A 352 4.77 7.79 8.91
CA LEU A 352 4.83 6.33 9.13
C LEU A 352 5.87 5.90 10.17
N SER A 353 6.86 6.74 10.47
CA SER A 353 7.91 6.41 11.44
C SER A 353 7.31 6.11 12.83
N PRO A 354 7.59 4.93 13.42
CA PRO A 354 7.06 4.59 14.75
C PRO A 354 7.43 5.63 15.82
N THR A 355 8.68 6.11 15.77
CA THR A 355 9.17 7.27 16.51
C THR A 355 9.51 8.37 15.52
N GLN A 356 8.91 9.53 15.67
CA GLN A 356 9.14 10.71 14.83
C GLN A 356 10.24 11.59 15.40
N VAL A 357 10.23 11.77 16.73
CA VAL A 357 11.22 12.55 17.46
C VAL A 357 11.78 11.70 18.60
N ARG A 358 13.11 11.60 18.70
CA ARG A 358 13.77 11.01 19.87
C ARG A 358 14.55 12.08 20.61
N VAL A 359 14.23 12.27 21.89
CA VAL A 359 14.92 13.21 22.78
C VAL A 359 16.00 12.47 23.57
N ILE A 360 17.22 12.99 23.57
CA ILE A 360 18.40 12.37 24.17
C ILE A 360 19.01 13.35 25.18
N PRO A 361 18.89 13.09 26.50
CA PRO A 361 19.63 13.84 27.50
C PRO A 361 21.11 13.42 27.51
N ILE A 362 22.02 14.41 27.54
CA ILE A 362 23.47 14.12 27.64
C ILE A 362 23.91 13.65 29.03
N ALA A 363 23.08 13.89 30.06
CA ALA A 363 23.32 13.50 31.45
C ALA A 363 21.99 13.37 32.20
N ASP A 364 21.96 12.61 33.30
CA ASP A 364 20.74 12.33 34.08
C ASP A 364 20.03 13.60 34.58
N ARG A 365 20.79 14.66 34.91
CA ARG A 365 20.23 15.96 35.32
C ARG A 365 19.38 16.66 34.25
N HIS A 366 19.50 16.27 32.98
CA HIS A 366 18.71 16.83 31.87
C HIS A 366 17.45 16.01 31.57
N LEU A 367 17.22 14.91 32.28
CA LEU A 367 16.12 13.98 32.00
C LEU A 367 14.74 14.64 32.15
N ASP A 368 14.53 15.46 33.17
CA ASP A 368 13.25 16.12 33.40
C ASP A 368 12.90 17.08 32.25
N TYR A 369 13.89 17.81 31.74
CA TYR A 369 13.70 18.66 30.57
C TYR A 369 13.44 17.82 29.30
N ALA A 370 14.18 16.72 29.10
CA ALA A 370 13.94 15.82 27.97
C ALA A 370 12.51 15.25 27.95
N LEU A 371 12.01 14.85 29.13
CA LEU A 371 10.64 14.36 29.31
C LEU A 371 9.62 15.46 29.03
N LYS A 372 9.82 16.67 29.56
CA LYS A 372 8.95 17.82 29.28
C LYS A 372 8.83 18.11 27.79
N VAL A 373 9.96 18.10 27.06
CA VAL A 373 9.98 18.29 25.60
C VAL A 373 9.18 17.19 24.90
N ALA A 374 9.44 15.92 25.22
CA ALA A 374 8.74 14.80 24.59
C ALA A 374 7.23 14.82 24.89
N GLU A 375 6.81 15.13 26.13
CA GLU A 375 5.41 15.23 26.53
C GLU A 375 4.67 16.39 25.83
N GLU A 376 5.35 17.50 25.57
CA GLU A 376 4.78 18.61 24.79
C GLU A 376 4.53 18.21 23.34
N LEU A 377 5.48 17.50 22.72
CA LEU A 377 5.33 16.97 21.37
C LEU A 377 4.23 15.89 21.30
N VAL A 378 4.17 14.99 22.27
CA VAL A 378 3.11 13.97 22.38
C VAL A 378 1.72 14.61 22.49
N ARG A 379 1.57 15.68 23.30
CA ARG A 379 0.32 16.45 23.38
C ARG A 379 -0.08 17.10 22.06
N ALA A 380 0.88 17.39 21.17
CA ALA A 380 0.63 17.88 19.82
C ALA A 380 0.38 16.75 18.78
N GLY A 381 0.22 15.50 19.23
CA GLY A 381 0.01 14.35 18.36
C GLY A 381 1.26 13.92 17.59
N ILE A 382 2.45 14.23 18.09
CA ILE A 382 3.74 13.78 17.54
C ILE A 382 4.21 12.58 18.36
N ARG A 383 4.66 11.52 17.68
CA ARG A 383 5.22 10.34 18.35
C ARG A 383 6.65 10.63 18.79
N ALA A 384 6.78 11.20 19.98
CA ALA A 384 8.06 11.49 20.61
C ALA A 384 8.39 10.51 21.73
N ASP A 385 9.67 10.21 21.92
CA ASP A 385 10.17 9.39 23.03
C ASP A 385 11.49 9.91 23.59
N VAL A 386 11.90 9.39 24.75
CA VAL A 386 13.12 9.78 25.47
C VAL A 386 14.03 8.59 25.66
N ASP A 387 15.29 8.71 25.22
CA ASP A 387 16.33 7.73 25.51
C ASP A 387 16.95 7.98 26.89
N ASP A 388 16.27 7.51 27.92
CA ASP A 388 16.64 7.62 29.34
C ASP A 388 17.56 6.49 29.82
N ARG A 389 18.04 5.64 28.92
CA ARG A 389 18.94 4.52 29.27
C ARG A 389 20.31 5.06 29.72
N ARG A 390 20.96 4.36 30.65
CA ARG A 390 22.31 4.70 31.13
C ARG A 390 23.40 4.30 30.12
N ARG A 391 23.50 5.03 29.02
CA ARG A 391 24.47 4.85 27.92
C ARG A 391 25.02 6.21 27.48
N SER A 392 26.16 6.23 26.78
CA SER A 392 26.73 7.48 26.25
C SER A 392 25.82 8.14 25.22
N MET A 393 25.90 9.47 25.10
CA MET A 393 25.12 10.24 24.12
C MET A 393 25.37 9.73 22.69
N ASP A 394 26.63 9.51 22.31
CA ASP A 394 26.98 9.00 20.98
C ASP A 394 26.35 7.64 20.69
N TRP A 395 26.31 6.76 21.69
CA TRP A 395 25.65 5.46 21.56
C TRP A 395 24.15 5.64 21.31
N LYS A 396 23.49 6.53 22.06
CA LYS A 396 22.05 6.80 21.92
C LYS A 396 21.72 7.39 20.55
N VAL A 397 22.52 8.37 20.09
CA VAL A 397 22.37 8.99 18.76
C VAL A 397 22.55 7.94 17.66
N ARG A 398 23.57 7.07 17.76
CA ARG A 398 23.78 5.97 16.83
C ARG A 398 22.59 5.02 16.79
N MET A 399 22.04 4.63 17.95
CA MET A 399 20.86 3.76 18.01
C MET A 399 19.62 4.40 17.40
N ALA A 400 19.38 5.69 17.67
CA ALA A 400 18.30 6.45 17.01
C ALA A 400 18.48 6.49 15.49
N GLY A 401 19.73 6.66 15.02
CA GLY A 401 20.08 6.58 13.61
C GLY A 401 19.84 5.19 13.00
N MET A 402 20.11 4.10 13.73
CA MET A 402 19.82 2.72 13.29
C MET A 402 18.32 2.42 13.23
N GLU A 403 17.52 3.03 14.09
CA GLU A 403 16.05 2.98 14.05
C GLU A 403 15.42 3.93 13.02
N TRP A 404 16.25 4.70 12.31
CA TRP A 404 15.83 5.69 11.30
C TRP A 404 14.89 6.77 11.84
N VAL A 405 15.08 7.18 13.10
CA VAL A 405 14.28 8.27 13.68
C VAL A 405 14.48 9.55 12.85
N PRO A 406 13.40 10.17 12.32
CA PRO A 406 13.52 11.35 11.47
C PRO A 406 14.17 12.56 12.15
N TYR A 407 13.82 12.80 13.42
CA TYR A 407 14.31 13.91 14.23
C TYR A 407 14.96 13.40 15.52
N VAL A 408 16.26 13.66 15.70
CA VAL A 408 16.98 13.32 16.93
C VAL A 408 17.36 14.60 17.66
N ALA A 409 16.70 14.88 18.78
CA ALA A 409 16.88 16.09 19.58
C ALA A 409 17.77 15.80 20.79
N VAL A 410 18.90 16.47 20.91
CA VAL A 410 19.84 16.33 22.03
C VAL A 410 19.66 17.51 22.99
N VAL A 411 19.68 17.23 24.30
CA VAL A 411 19.56 18.25 25.36
C VAL A 411 20.69 18.17 26.38
N GLY A 412 21.41 19.29 26.54
CA GLY A 412 22.40 19.52 27.59
C GLY A 412 22.16 20.82 28.35
N ASP A 413 23.17 21.25 29.13
CA ASP A 413 23.04 22.41 30.02
C ASP A 413 22.67 23.68 29.26
N LYS A 414 23.22 23.88 28.04
CA LYS A 414 22.91 25.03 27.17
C LYS A 414 21.45 24.99 26.71
N GLU A 415 20.98 23.85 26.22
CA GLU A 415 19.62 23.67 25.72
C GLU A 415 18.59 23.86 26.83
N VAL A 416 18.88 23.35 28.05
CA VAL A 416 18.03 23.56 29.23
C VAL A 416 17.96 25.04 29.60
N ALA A 417 19.09 25.74 29.65
CA ALA A 417 19.13 27.16 30.01
C ALA A 417 18.41 28.06 28.99
N GLN A 418 18.42 27.68 27.71
CA GLN A 418 17.85 28.47 26.62
C GLN A 418 16.41 28.05 26.24
N GLY A 419 15.90 26.94 26.78
CA GLY A 419 14.60 26.41 26.36
C GLY A 419 14.60 25.90 24.92
N THR A 420 15.73 25.37 24.46
CA THR A 420 15.94 24.88 23.08
C THR A 420 16.30 23.40 23.05
N VAL A 421 16.54 22.87 21.85
CA VAL A 421 17.05 21.53 21.57
C VAL A 421 18.01 21.58 20.38
N MET A 422 19.04 20.74 20.37
CA MET A 422 19.91 20.54 19.20
C MET A 422 19.38 19.37 18.37
N VAL A 423 18.83 19.64 17.19
CA VAL A 423 18.11 18.65 16.38
C VAL A 423 18.95 18.21 15.19
N THR A 424 19.16 16.90 15.04
CA THR A 424 19.63 16.30 13.80
C THR A 424 18.44 15.90 12.94
N ILE A 425 18.36 16.41 11.71
CA ILE A 425 17.25 16.14 10.78
C ILE A 425 17.72 15.13 9.73
N ARG A 426 17.18 13.91 9.79
CA ARG A 426 17.62 12.78 8.95
C ARG A 426 17.47 13.06 7.46
N ALA A 427 16.32 13.59 7.04
CA ALA A 427 16.01 13.85 5.62
C ALA A 427 16.95 14.88 4.96
N LYS A 428 17.61 15.72 5.75
CA LYS A 428 18.58 16.73 5.28
C LYS A 428 20.04 16.29 5.45
N SER A 429 20.26 15.13 6.08
CA SER A 429 21.60 14.61 6.38
C SER A 429 22.10 13.72 5.23
N GLY A 430 23.42 13.73 5.01
CA GLY A 430 24.10 12.74 4.17
C GLY A 430 24.81 11.68 5.02
N PRO A 431 25.34 10.63 4.39
CA PRO A 431 26.30 9.73 5.06
C PRO A 431 27.44 10.55 5.66
N ASP A 432 27.69 10.38 6.95
CA ASP A 432 28.71 11.10 7.73
C ASP A 432 28.61 12.64 7.71
N ARG A 433 27.48 13.19 7.25
CA ARG A 433 27.20 14.63 7.18
C ARG A 433 25.87 14.95 7.85
N PRO A 434 25.82 14.96 9.20
CA PRO A 434 24.59 15.25 9.92
C PRO A 434 24.20 16.72 9.75
N TYR A 435 22.95 16.97 9.35
CA TYR A 435 22.36 18.30 9.33
C TYR A 435 21.80 18.61 10.72
N LYS A 436 22.44 19.53 11.45
CA LYS A 436 22.08 19.92 12.81
C LYS A 436 21.56 21.35 12.86
N LEU A 437 20.50 21.57 13.63
CA LEU A 437 19.90 22.88 13.84
C LEU A 437 19.48 23.03 15.31
N SER A 438 19.83 24.16 15.92
CA SER A 438 19.26 24.54 17.22
C SER A 438 17.84 25.05 16.99
N MET A 439 16.86 24.49 17.70
CA MET A 439 15.45 24.83 17.54
C MET A 439 14.83 25.04 18.92
N THR A 440 13.86 25.95 19.01
CA THR A 440 12.89 25.96 20.10
C THR A 440 11.97 24.73 20.00
N ILE A 441 11.27 24.42 21.09
CA ILE A 441 10.30 23.31 21.11
C ILE A 441 9.18 23.55 20.09
N ASP A 442 8.72 24.80 19.95
CA ASP A 442 7.68 25.15 18.98
C ASP A 442 8.17 25.01 17.53
N GLU A 443 9.38 25.48 17.20
CA GLU A 443 9.93 25.31 15.86
C GLU A 443 10.06 23.83 15.48
N LEU A 444 10.52 22.98 16.40
CA LEU A 444 10.58 21.53 16.19
C LEU A 444 9.18 20.95 15.99
N ARG A 445 8.23 21.34 16.83
CA ARG A 445 6.82 20.95 16.70
C ARG A 445 6.28 21.31 15.32
N GLN A 446 6.42 22.55 14.87
CA GLN A 446 5.92 23.00 13.56
C GLN A 446 6.60 22.27 12.41
N ALA A 447 7.91 22.06 12.47
CA ALA A 447 8.64 21.33 11.45
C ALA A 447 8.10 19.89 11.28
N VAL A 448 7.86 19.19 12.39
CA VAL A 448 7.28 17.85 12.34
C VAL A 448 5.83 17.90 11.87
N LEU A 449 4.99 18.79 12.42
CA LEU A 449 3.57 18.91 12.05
C LEU A 449 3.38 19.14 10.55
N LYS A 450 4.26 19.91 9.92
CA LYS A 450 4.24 20.13 8.47
C LYS A 450 4.43 18.84 7.67
N GLU A 451 5.27 17.92 8.14
CA GLU A 451 5.45 16.60 7.50
C GLU A 451 4.29 15.62 7.79
N LEU A 452 3.41 15.97 8.75
CA LEU A 452 2.21 15.20 9.10
C LEU A 452 0.94 15.78 8.48
N GLU A 453 1.04 16.89 7.75
CA GLU A 453 -0.10 17.59 7.20
C GLU A 453 -0.88 16.72 6.23
N GLY A 454 -2.20 16.63 6.46
CA GLY A 454 -3.08 15.80 5.66
C GLY A 454 -2.72 14.31 5.71
N LYS A 455 -2.01 13.81 6.74
CA LYS A 455 -1.70 12.39 6.94
C LYS A 455 -2.39 11.83 8.20
N PRO A 456 -2.64 10.51 8.29
CA PRO A 456 -3.21 9.91 9.48
C PRO A 456 -2.24 10.01 10.66
N ARG A 457 -2.82 10.10 11.87
CA ARG A 457 -2.05 10.30 13.09
C ARG A 457 -2.58 9.34 14.15
N ARG A 458 -1.67 8.58 14.74
CA ARG A 458 -1.91 7.72 15.89
C ARG A 458 -0.85 7.97 16.96
N PRO A 459 -1.21 7.80 18.25
CA PRO A 459 -0.27 7.90 19.35
C PRO A 459 0.78 6.77 19.28
N HIS A 460 1.80 6.88 20.11
CA HIS A 460 2.85 5.87 20.20
C HIS A 460 2.29 4.55 20.78
N TYR A 461 2.56 3.42 20.13
CA TYR A 461 2.22 2.08 20.68
C TYR A 461 3.29 1.54 21.65
N LEU A 462 4.20 2.40 22.11
CA LEU A 462 5.26 2.06 23.05
C LEU A 462 5.34 3.13 24.14
N PRO A 463 5.81 2.79 25.35
CA PRO A 463 6.08 3.76 26.40
C PRO A 463 6.99 4.90 25.94
N ILE A 464 6.78 6.11 26.47
CA ILE A 464 7.59 7.29 26.13
C ILE A 464 9.06 7.14 26.52
N ARG A 465 9.37 6.38 27.58
CA ARG A 465 10.74 6.09 28.04
C ARG A 465 11.26 4.81 27.40
N LEU A 466 12.46 4.85 26.82
CA LEU A 466 13.07 3.68 26.21
C LEU A 466 13.52 2.64 27.24
N SER A 467 13.86 3.04 28.48
CA SER A 467 14.18 2.11 29.56
C SER A 467 13.01 1.18 29.94
N MET A 468 11.78 1.58 29.63
CA MET A 468 10.55 0.83 29.89
C MET A 468 10.15 -0.09 28.72
N ARG A 469 10.93 -0.12 27.64
CA ARG A 469 10.64 -0.93 26.45
C ARG A 469 11.43 -2.24 26.53
N PRO A 470 10.77 -3.41 26.57
CA PRO A 470 11.49 -4.67 26.38
C PRO A 470 12.06 -4.73 24.96
N ALA A 471 13.18 -5.43 24.80
CA ALA A 471 13.65 -5.82 23.49
C ALA A 471 12.77 -6.98 22.99
N PHE A 472 12.28 -6.89 21.76
CA PHE A 472 11.54 -8.00 21.15
C PHE A 472 12.47 -9.05 20.54
N ARG A 473 13.78 -8.75 20.50
CA ARG A 473 14.84 -9.61 19.98
C ARG A 473 16.17 -9.45 20.70
#